data_AF-H0TAQ7-F1
#
_entry.id   AF-H0TAQ7-F1
#
_cell.length_a   1.000
_cell.length_b   1.000
_cell.length_c   1.000
_cell.angle_alpha   90.00
_cell.angle_beta   90.00
_cell.angle_gamma   90.00
#
_symmetry.space_group_name_H-M   'P 1'
#
loop_
_entity.id
_entity.type
_entity.pdbx_description
1 polymer ?
#
loop_
_entity_poly.entity_id
_entity_poly.type
_entity_poly.pdbx_seq_one_letter_code
_entity_poly.pdbx_strand_id
1 'polypeptide(L)'
;MADESVVASIIPWREPKTAKPRPKRAKVVKPRPRSKAEKAEKTRAAALDDEMLASETLIMPDFLELVNEPAKASAAEPQRTEAAASAAAAAIPAAASPLPAPPVPTSPAIVTPREAPAASGDEIVAQVKPARPRITASSILLQLAALALAAVGMAMNGWFAHSLGSNSTAGYMFLAVGVTADLVALVMPTCAARLWQARHRASALTGWAVWLMTFVFAVTAGIGFASTNISDVTLARASRVTPAVQAAQTALSDAMAARDRECKGGVGKFCREREAAVAERRQALDVAMAAVSQTADPQTEAAIKLVAWVSRGTVRPSADDFVMLRLVLLALLPQIGGILLMVGRRV
;
A
#
# COMPACT_ATOMS: atom_id res chain seq x y z
N MET A 1 -4.09 27.43 51.54
CA MET A 1 -5.49 27.31 52.00
C MET A 1 -6.26 26.72 50.84
N ALA A 2 -6.57 25.44 50.94
CA ALA A 2 -7.22 24.63 49.91
C ALA A 2 -8.54 24.15 50.51
N ASP A 3 -9.65 24.43 49.84
CA ASP A 3 -10.97 23.93 50.23
C ASP A 3 -11.38 22.83 49.25
N GLU A 4 -11.30 21.59 49.74
CA GLU A 4 -11.86 20.39 49.14
C GLU A 4 -13.36 20.34 49.45
N SER A 5 -14.21 20.38 48.40
CA SER A 5 -15.65 20.15 48.54
C SER A 5 -15.98 18.69 48.21
N VAL A 6 -16.09 17.88 49.26
CA VAL A 6 -16.59 16.51 49.22
C VAL A 6 -18.11 16.55 49.08
N VAL A 7 -18.64 16.28 47.89
CA VAL A 7 -20.08 16.07 47.68
C VAL A 7 -20.39 14.59 47.90
N ALA A 8 -20.92 14.27 49.08
CA ALA A 8 -21.45 12.95 49.40
C ALA A 8 -22.75 12.71 48.63
N SER A 9 -22.72 11.79 47.66
CA SER A 9 -23.90 11.35 46.91
C SER A 9 -24.71 10.36 47.76
N ILE A 10 -25.84 10.84 48.28
CA ILE A 10 -26.83 10.05 49.01
C ILE A 10 -27.63 9.23 47.98
N ILE A 11 -27.37 7.92 47.91
CA ILE A 11 -28.17 6.99 47.11
C ILE A 11 -29.42 6.62 47.92
N PRO A 12 -30.64 6.93 47.44
CA PRO A 12 -31.86 6.53 48.13
C PRO A 12 -32.06 5.02 47.98
N TRP A 13 -32.15 4.32 49.12
CA TRP A 13 -32.57 2.93 49.20
C TRP A 13 -33.98 2.78 48.59
N ARG A 14 -34.08 2.01 47.50
CA ARG A 14 -35.37 1.63 46.90
C ARG A 14 -36.00 0.49 47.70
N GLU A 15 -37.25 0.68 48.09
CA GLU A 15 -38.08 -0.33 48.74
C GLU A 15 -38.22 -1.62 47.89
N PRO A 16 -38.23 -2.81 48.52
CA PRO A 16 -38.49 -4.06 47.84
C PRO A 16 -39.95 -4.12 47.36
N LYS A 17 -40.15 -4.12 46.03
CA LYS A 17 -41.47 -4.33 45.42
C LYS A 17 -42.02 -5.70 45.79
N THR A 18 -43.22 -5.69 46.38
CA THR A 18 -44.01 -6.85 46.76
C THR A 18 -44.28 -7.77 45.56
N ALA A 19 -44.13 -9.07 45.80
CA ALA A 19 -44.26 -10.12 44.80
C ALA A 19 -45.70 -10.21 44.27
N LYS A 20 -45.87 -10.10 42.95
CA LYS A 20 -47.14 -10.40 42.26
C LYS A 20 -47.45 -11.90 42.31
N PRO A 21 -48.72 -12.29 42.47
CA PRO A 21 -49.14 -13.70 42.53
C PRO A 21 -48.86 -14.43 41.21
N ARG A 22 -48.24 -15.62 41.34
CA ARG A 22 -47.96 -16.55 40.24
C ARG A 22 -49.24 -16.87 39.44
N PRO A 23 -49.24 -16.75 38.10
CA PRO A 23 -50.31 -17.28 37.28
C PRO A 23 -50.36 -18.81 37.37
N LYS A 24 -51.58 -19.34 37.48
CA LYS A 24 -51.87 -20.78 37.58
C LYS A 24 -51.29 -21.52 36.37
N ARG A 25 -50.47 -22.53 36.67
CA ARG A 25 -49.84 -23.45 35.72
C ARG A 25 -50.93 -24.08 34.84
N ALA A 26 -50.91 -23.82 33.53
CA ALA A 26 -51.80 -24.46 32.58
C ALA A 26 -51.57 -25.99 32.63
N LYS A 27 -52.67 -26.75 32.67
CA LYS A 27 -52.64 -28.22 32.62
C LYS A 27 -51.86 -28.67 31.38
N VAL A 28 -50.79 -29.41 31.62
CA VAL A 28 -50.03 -30.12 30.59
C VAL A 28 -50.98 -31.13 29.94
N VAL A 29 -51.48 -30.79 28.76
CA VAL A 29 -52.18 -31.72 27.87
C VAL A 29 -51.13 -32.68 27.35
N LYS A 30 -51.22 -33.96 27.72
CA LYS A 30 -50.36 -35.02 27.20
C LYS A 30 -50.53 -35.08 25.67
N PRO A 31 -49.44 -35.02 24.89
CA PRO A 31 -49.54 -35.11 23.44
C PRO A 31 -50.09 -36.47 23.02
N ARG A 32 -51.14 -36.43 22.20
CA ARG A 32 -51.75 -37.61 21.57
C ARG A 32 -50.70 -38.30 20.69
N PRO A 33 -50.55 -39.64 20.75
CA PRO A 33 -49.59 -40.35 19.93
C PRO A 33 -49.89 -40.11 18.45
N ARG A 34 -48.94 -39.49 17.74
CA ARG A 34 -49.02 -39.29 16.29
C ARG A 34 -49.05 -40.64 15.58
N SER A 35 -49.90 -40.73 14.56
CA SER A 35 -50.06 -41.95 13.76
C SER A 35 -48.77 -42.29 13.02
N LYS A 36 -48.49 -43.59 12.85
CA LYS A 36 -47.23 -44.09 12.23
C LYS A 36 -46.99 -43.56 10.81
N ALA A 37 -48.03 -43.08 10.11
CA ALA A 37 -47.92 -42.53 8.77
C ALA A 37 -47.17 -41.18 8.74
N GLU A 38 -47.42 -40.30 9.72
CA GLU A 38 -46.80 -38.95 9.77
C GLU A 38 -45.30 -39.00 10.11
N LYS A 39 -44.85 -40.09 10.76
CA LYS A 39 -43.44 -40.31 11.12
C LYS A 39 -42.61 -40.75 9.91
N ALA A 40 -43.20 -41.50 8.97
CA ALA A 40 -42.49 -41.96 7.77
C ALA A 40 -42.20 -40.80 6.81
N GLU A 41 -43.14 -39.87 6.65
CA GLU A 41 -43.00 -38.72 5.75
C GLU A 41 -41.96 -37.72 6.25
N LYS A 42 -41.92 -37.46 7.56
CA LYS A 42 -40.91 -36.56 8.17
C LYS A 42 -39.49 -37.14 8.11
N THR A 43 -39.34 -38.46 8.11
CA THR A 43 -38.02 -39.10 7.99
C THR A 43 -37.51 -39.06 6.54
N ARG A 44 -38.41 -39.06 5.55
CA ARG A 44 -38.06 -38.87 4.13
C ARG A 44 -37.70 -37.42 3.80
N ALA A 45 -38.40 -36.45 4.39
CA ALA A 45 -38.05 -35.03 4.23
C ALA A 45 -36.69 -34.70 4.85
N ALA A 46 -36.37 -35.25 6.02
CA ALA A 46 -35.07 -35.04 6.66
C ALA A 46 -33.89 -35.69 5.91
N ALA A 47 -34.13 -36.76 5.13
CA ALA A 47 -33.09 -37.40 4.35
C ALA A 47 -32.75 -36.67 3.03
N LEU A 48 -33.68 -35.85 2.50
CA LEU A 48 -33.44 -35.07 1.28
C LEU A 48 -32.73 -33.74 1.55
N ASP A 49 -32.91 -33.15 2.73
CA ASP A 49 -32.19 -31.92 3.12
C ASP A 49 -30.71 -32.19 3.46
N ASP A 50 -30.37 -33.39 3.93
CA ASP A 50 -28.97 -33.77 4.27
C ASP A 50 -28.11 -33.98 3.01
N GLU A 51 -28.70 -34.40 1.89
CA GLU A 51 -27.97 -34.58 0.62
C GLU A 51 -27.68 -33.23 -0.08
N MET A 52 -28.56 -32.24 0.13
CA MET A 52 -28.38 -30.90 -0.43
C MET A 52 -27.33 -30.08 0.36
N LEU A 53 -27.14 -30.35 1.65
CA LEU A 53 -26.08 -29.73 2.47
C LEU A 53 -24.71 -30.43 2.34
N ALA A 54 -24.68 -31.70 1.95
CA ALA A 54 -23.43 -32.43 1.66
C ALA A 54 -22.76 -31.96 0.35
N SER A 55 -23.50 -31.33 -0.55
CA SER A 55 -22.99 -30.83 -1.83
C SER A 55 -22.31 -29.45 -1.72
N GLU A 56 -22.56 -28.72 -0.63
CA GLU A 56 -22.02 -27.36 -0.40
C GLU A 56 -20.77 -27.36 0.51
N THR A 57 -20.40 -28.51 1.06
CA THR A 57 -19.23 -28.65 1.98
C THR A 57 -18.03 -29.36 1.35
N LEU A 58 -18.08 -29.71 0.06
CA LEU A 58 -16.94 -30.29 -0.67
C LEU A 58 -16.01 -29.22 -1.31
N ILE A 59 -16.09 -27.97 -0.83
CA ILE A 59 -15.12 -26.91 -1.13
C ILE A 59 -14.42 -26.50 0.17
N MET A 60 -13.36 -27.25 0.47
CA MET A 60 -12.17 -26.89 1.25
C MET A 60 -12.30 -26.69 2.78
N PRO A 61 -12.06 -27.74 3.59
CA PRO A 61 -11.83 -27.60 5.03
C PRO A 61 -10.36 -27.30 5.41
N ASP A 62 -9.44 -27.21 4.44
CA ASP A 62 -7.98 -27.17 4.72
C ASP A 62 -7.38 -25.78 5.00
N PHE A 63 -8.15 -24.69 4.86
CA PHE A 63 -7.59 -23.34 4.96
C PHE A 63 -7.65 -22.72 6.38
N LEU A 64 -8.50 -23.23 7.27
CA LEU A 64 -8.61 -22.74 8.65
C LEU A 64 -7.68 -23.45 9.64
N GLU A 65 -7.17 -24.64 9.30
CA GLU A 65 -6.22 -25.37 10.13
C GLU A 65 -4.79 -24.81 10.01
N LEU A 66 -4.44 -24.15 8.88
CA LEU A 66 -3.15 -23.48 8.69
C LEU A 66 -3.01 -22.14 9.44
N VAL A 67 -4.10 -21.51 9.89
CA VAL A 67 -4.04 -20.17 10.53
C VAL A 67 -3.85 -20.26 12.05
N ASN A 68 -3.99 -21.45 12.65
CA ASN A 68 -3.87 -21.64 14.10
C ASN A 68 -2.58 -22.36 14.57
N GLU A 69 -1.67 -22.70 13.65
CA GLU A 69 -0.35 -23.28 13.91
C GLU A 69 0.79 -22.26 13.63
N PRO A 70 0.89 -21.15 14.40
CA PRO A 70 2.23 -20.67 14.70
C PRO A 70 2.32 -20.12 16.13
N ALA A 71 2.42 -21.01 17.12
CA ALA A 71 2.83 -20.58 18.46
C ALA A 71 3.70 -21.58 19.24
N LYS A 72 4.03 -22.77 18.68
CA LYS A 72 4.70 -23.80 19.50
C LYS A 72 5.91 -24.52 18.91
N ALA A 73 6.39 -24.15 17.72
CA ALA A 73 7.60 -24.75 17.16
C ALA A 73 8.52 -23.72 16.50
N SER A 74 9.16 -22.88 17.30
CA SER A 74 10.43 -22.24 16.92
C SER A 74 11.14 -21.69 18.17
N ALA A 75 11.52 -22.60 19.07
CA ALA A 75 12.52 -22.34 20.08
C ALA A 75 13.79 -23.07 19.65
N ALA A 76 14.67 -22.36 18.92
CA ALA A 76 16.12 -22.56 18.73
C ALA A 76 16.54 -22.27 17.28
N GLU A 77 16.98 -21.03 16.99
CA GLU A 77 18.28 -20.71 16.37
C GLU A 77 18.45 -19.16 16.31
N PRO A 78 19.65 -18.59 16.56
CA PRO A 78 19.79 -17.18 16.91
C PRO A 78 19.89 -16.25 15.69
N GLN A 79 18.91 -15.38 15.55
CA GLN A 79 18.88 -14.22 14.66
C GLN A 79 19.92 -13.18 15.13
N ARG A 80 21.18 -13.32 14.69
CA ARG A 80 22.31 -12.43 15.04
C ARG A 80 22.74 -11.48 13.90
N THR A 81 21.91 -11.23 12.88
CA THR A 81 22.33 -10.38 11.74
C THR A 81 21.51 -9.13 11.48
N GLU A 82 20.38 -8.87 12.17
CA GLU A 82 19.59 -7.65 11.93
C GLU A 82 19.85 -6.50 12.91
N ALA A 83 20.50 -6.74 14.05
CA ALA A 83 20.84 -5.68 15.01
C ALA A 83 22.03 -4.81 14.56
N ALA A 84 22.81 -5.23 13.55
CA ALA A 84 23.96 -4.47 13.06
C ALA A 84 23.62 -3.43 11.99
N ALA A 85 22.50 -3.60 11.26
CA ALA A 85 22.11 -2.65 10.21
C ALA A 85 21.39 -1.40 10.75
N SER A 86 20.83 -1.47 11.96
CA SER A 86 20.07 -0.34 12.56
C SER A 86 20.92 0.62 13.39
N ALA A 87 22.20 0.34 13.63
CA ALA A 87 23.11 1.21 14.40
C ALA A 87 23.97 2.15 13.53
N ALA A 88 24.03 1.94 12.21
CA ALA A 88 24.85 2.75 11.30
C ALA A 88 24.19 4.04 10.81
N ALA A 89 22.89 4.25 11.09
CA ALA A 89 22.14 5.42 10.62
C ALA A 89 22.11 6.60 11.61
N ALA A 90 22.74 6.48 12.80
CA ALA A 90 22.60 7.45 13.89
C ALA A 90 23.88 8.26 14.23
N ALA A 91 24.84 8.37 13.32
CA ALA A 91 26.04 9.19 13.54
C ALA A 91 26.40 10.03 12.29
N ILE A 92 25.66 11.12 12.08
CA ILE A 92 26.15 12.24 11.27
C ILE A 92 26.42 13.41 12.24
N PRO A 93 27.68 13.80 12.49
CA PRO A 93 27.98 15.00 13.25
C PRO A 93 27.55 16.24 12.44
N ALA A 94 26.82 17.14 13.09
CA ALA A 94 26.49 18.47 12.59
C ALA A 94 27.77 19.31 12.43
N ALA A 95 28.36 19.29 11.23
CA ALA A 95 29.41 20.21 10.85
C ALA A 95 28.77 21.49 10.29
N ALA A 96 28.78 22.55 11.10
CA ALA A 96 28.47 23.91 10.68
C ALA A 96 29.44 24.35 9.57
N SER A 97 28.90 24.71 8.41
CA SER A 97 29.65 25.41 7.36
C SER A 97 29.35 26.91 7.40
N PRO A 98 30.36 27.78 7.25
CA PRO A 98 30.23 29.23 7.39
C PRO A 98 29.61 29.89 6.16
N LEU A 99 28.93 31.02 6.40
CA LEU A 99 28.36 31.92 5.40
C LEU A 99 29.38 32.38 4.34
N PRO A 100 29.03 32.43 3.05
CA PRO A 100 29.79 33.15 2.03
C PRO A 100 29.49 34.66 2.08
N ALA A 101 30.56 35.47 2.01
CA ALA A 101 30.53 36.93 1.93
C ALA A 101 29.91 37.44 0.61
N PRO A 102 29.36 38.67 0.57
CA PRO A 102 28.77 39.25 -0.63
C PRO A 102 29.82 39.66 -1.68
N PRO A 103 29.49 39.60 -2.98
CA PRO A 103 30.40 39.98 -4.06
C PRO A 103 30.58 41.50 -4.18
N VAL A 104 31.84 41.91 -4.38
CA VAL A 104 32.28 43.27 -4.68
C VAL A 104 31.95 43.61 -6.14
N PRO A 105 31.37 44.79 -6.44
CA PRO A 105 31.12 45.23 -7.81
C PRO A 105 32.45 45.59 -8.50
N THR A 106 32.80 44.85 -9.55
CA THR A 106 33.99 45.14 -10.38
C THR A 106 33.57 46.04 -11.54
N SER A 107 34.28 47.18 -11.64
CA SER A 107 34.07 48.29 -12.58
C SER A 107 34.14 47.86 -14.06
N PRO A 108 33.35 48.46 -14.97
CA PRO A 108 33.45 48.22 -16.40
C PRO A 108 34.70 48.88 -16.98
N ALA A 109 35.70 48.08 -17.35
CA ALA A 109 36.79 48.52 -18.20
C ALA A 109 36.28 48.72 -19.63
N ILE A 110 36.28 49.98 -20.07
CA ILE A 110 36.06 50.41 -21.44
C ILE A 110 37.14 49.78 -22.31
N VAL A 111 36.77 48.79 -23.12
CA VAL A 111 37.62 48.25 -24.19
C VAL A 111 37.44 49.13 -25.42
N THR A 112 38.52 49.79 -25.80
CA THR A 112 38.64 50.56 -27.05
C THR A 112 38.54 49.62 -28.27
N PRO A 113 37.88 50.05 -29.36
CA PRO A 113 37.93 49.32 -30.63
C PRO A 113 39.34 49.41 -31.20
N ARG A 114 40.14 48.35 -31.07
CA ARG A 114 41.40 48.21 -31.80
C ARG A 114 41.08 47.69 -33.19
N GLU A 115 41.07 48.63 -34.13
CA GLU A 115 41.05 48.40 -35.57
C GLU A 115 42.18 47.43 -35.95
N ALA A 116 41.79 46.28 -36.51
CA ALA A 116 42.71 45.26 -37.00
C ALA A 116 42.78 45.32 -38.53
N PRO A 117 43.99 45.26 -39.11
CA PRO A 117 44.22 45.41 -40.53
C PRO A 117 43.69 44.23 -41.33
N ALA A 118 43.17 44.53 -42.52
CA ALA A 118 42.87 43.57 -43.57
C ALA A 118 44.14 42.83 -43.99
N ALA A 119 44.36 41.65 -43.42
CA ALA A 119 45.37 40.70 -43.88
C ALA A 119 44.66 39.50 -44.48
N SER A 120 44.51 39.54 -45.80
CA SER A 120 44.32 38.38 -46.66
C SER A 120 45.48 37.41 -46.46
N GLY A 121 45.21 36.23 -45.91
CA GLY A 121 46.22 35.19 -45.72
C GLY A 121 45.59 33.86 -45.40
N ASP A 122 45.80 32.90 -46.29
CA ASP A 122 45.47 31.48 -46.24
C ASP A 122 45.00 30.94 -44.88
N GLU A 123 43.71 30.61 -44.83
CA GLU A 123 43.06 29.92 -43.73
C GLU A 123 43.57 28.47 -43.68
N ILE A 124 44.75 28.28 -43.08
CA ILE A 124 45.22 26.96 -42.65
C ILE A 124 44.21 26.47 -41.62
N VAL A 125 43.27 25.63 -42.07
CA VAL A 125 42.35 24.87 -41.22
C VAL A 125 43.20 23.96 -40.33
N ALA A 126 43.66 24.51 -39.21
CA ALA A 126 44.37 23.78 -38.18
C ALA A 126 43.41 22.72 -37.67
N GLN A 127 43.63 21.48 -38.12
CA GLN A 127 42.85 20.32 -37.78
C GLN A 127 42.97 20.11 -36.26
N VAL A 128 42.02 20.67 -35.50
CA VAL A 128 41.95 20.53 -34.05
C VAL A 128 41.74 19.06 -33.76
N LYS A 129 42.82 18.36 -33.43
CA LYS A 129 42.79 16.95 -33.03
C LYS A 129 41.84 16.85 -31.82
N PRO A 130 40.75 16.06 -31.89
CA PRO A 130 39.81 15.97 -30.78
C PRO A 130 40.56 15.52 -29.54
N ALA A 131 40.57 16.37 -28.51
CA ALA A 131 41.18 16.04 -27.24
C ALA A 131 40.54 14.76 -26.71
N ARG A 132 41.37 13.72 -26.50
CA ARG A 132 40.87 12.43 -25.97
C ARG A 132 40.18 12.71 -24.64
N PRO A 133 38.94 12.24 -24.43
CA PRO A 133 38.25 12.43 -23.16
C PRO A 133 39.08 11.78 -22.05
N ARG A 134 39.59 12.58 -21.12
CA ARG A 134 40.25 12.06 -19.91
C ARG A 134 39.15 11.53 -19.00
N ILE A 135 39.05 10.20 -18.93
CA ILE A 135 38.18 9.54 -17.95
C ILE A 135 38.78 9.82 -16.57
N THR A 136 38.12 10.68 -15.79
CA THR A 136 38.51 10.95 -14.41
C THR A 136 37.95 9.85 -13.50
N ALA A 137 38.70 9.47 -12.46
CA ALA A 137 38.23 8.49 -11.46
C ALA A 137 36.87 8.89 -10.85
N SER A 138 36.62 10.19 -10.68
CA SER A 138 35.33 10.73 -10.24
C SER A 138 34.17 10.37 -11.19
N SER A 139 34.38 10.38 -12.50
CA SER A 139 33.36 10.00 -13.49
C SER A 139 33.02 8.52 -13.39
N ILE A 140 34.02 7.67 -13.11
CA ILE A 140 33.81 6.22 -12.96
C ILE A 140 32.99 5.95 -11.68
N LEU A 141 33.34 6.60 -10.57
CA LEU A 141 32.61 6.48 -9.31
C LEU A 141 31.16 6.95 -9.44
N LEU A 142 30.91 8.08 -10.11
CA LEU A 142 29.56 8.58 -10.37
C LEU A 142 28.75 7.62 -11.27
N GLN A 143 29.37 7.01 -12.28
CA GLN A 143 28.72 6.00 -13.11
C GLN A 143 28.35 4.75 -12.31
N LEU A 144 29.25 4.24 -11.46
CA LEU A 144 28.96 3.09 -10.61
C LEU A 144 27.82 3.38 -9.63
N ALA A 145 27.82 4.56 -9.00
CA ALA A 145 26.75 4.98 -8.11
C ALA A 145 25.40 5.08 -8.85
N ALA A 146 25.39 5.65 -10.06
CA ALA A 146 24.18 5.74 -10.88
C ALA A 146 23.66 4.35 -11.30
N LEU A 147 24.54 3.42 -11.66
CA LEU A 147 24.18 2.04 -11.99
C LEU A 147 23.63 1.28 -10.78
N ALA A 148 24.24 1.47 -9.60
CA ALA A 148 23.74 0.88 -8.37
C ALA A 148 22.34 1.38 -8.00
N LEU A 149 22.11 2.70 -8.07
CA LEU A 149 20.79 3.29 -7.84
C LEU A 149 19.75 2.82 -8.87
N ALA A 150 20.15 2.72 -10.14
CA ALA A 150 19.30 2.18 -11.20
C ALA A 150 18.92 0.72 -10.93
N ALA A 151 19.88 -0.12 -10.50
CA ALA A 151 19.64 -1.52 -10.17
C ALA A 151 18.67 -1.67 -8.99
N VAL A 152 18.81 -0.85 -7.96
CA VAL A 152 17.89 -0.82 -6.81
C VAL A 152 16.48 -0.41 -7.25
N GLY A 153 16.35 0.65 -8.07
CA GLY A 153 15.07 1.08 -8.63
C GLY A 153 14.40 -0.02 -9.46
N MET A 154 15.17 -0.68 -10.34
CA MET A 154 14.70 -1.82 -11.14
C MET A 154 14.22 -3.00 -10.28
N ALA A 155 14.95 -3.31 -9.21
CA ALA A 155 14.55 -4.39 -8.30
C ALA A 155 13.27 -4.03 -7.53
N MET A 156 13.15 -2.81 -7.02
CA MET A 156 11.96 -2.33 -6.31
C MET A 156 10.72 -2.34 -7.20
N ASN A 157 10.84 -1.77 -8.40
CA ASN A 157 9.75 -1.72 -9.37
C ASN A 157 9.38 -3.11 -9.89
N GLY A 158 10.38 -3.95 -10.17
CA GLY A 158 10.17 -5.35 -10.59
C GLY A 158 9.46 -6.17 -9.51
N TRP A 159 9.84 -6.01 -8.24
CA TRP A 159 9.19 -6.68 -7.11
C TRP A 159 7.74 -6.23 -6.93
N PHE A 160 7.50 -4.91 -6.97
CA PHE A 160 6.13 -4.38 -6.88
C PHE A 160 5.26 -4.80 -8.06
N ALA A 161 5.82 -4.86 -9.27
CA ALA A 161 5.10 -5.38 -10.41
C ALA A 161 4.80 -6.88 -10.21
N HIS A 162 5.74 -7.66 -9.68
CA HIS A 162 5.52 -9.08 -9.35
C HIS A 162 4.34 -9.30 -8.41
N SER A 163 4.20 -8.48 -7.37
CA SER A 163 3.13 -8.61 -6.37
C SER A 163 1.72 -8.30 -6.93
N LEU A 164 1.62 -7.74 -8.13
CA LEU A 164 0.34 -7.56 -8.84
C LEU A 164 -0.18 -8.84 -9.49
N GLY A 165 0.64 -9.87 -9.61
CA GLY A 165 0.22 -11.16 -10.16
C GLY A 165 -0.74 -11.88 -9.24
N SER A 166 -1.92 -12.26 -9.75
CA SER A 166 -2.87 -13.13 -9.02
C SER A 166 -2.36 -14.56 -8.85
N ASN A 167 -1.35 -14.96 -9.63
CA ASN A 167 -0.65 -16.23 -9.53
C ASN A 167 0.84 -16.02 -9.85
N SER A 168 1.66 -17.04 -9.58
CA SER A 168 3.12 -16.98 -9.76
C SER A 168 3.52 -16.62 -11.19
N THR A 169 2.86 -17.19 -12.21
CA THR A 169 3.17 -16.91 -13.63
C THR A 169 2.87 -15.46 -14.00
N ALA A 170 1.71 -14.94 -13.63
CA ALA A 170 1.33 -13.55 -13.85
C ALA A 170 2.30 -12.60 -13.14
N GLY A 171 2.73 -12.96 -11.93
CA GLY A 171 3.74 -12.21 -11.19
C GLY A 171 5.06 -12.11 -11.95
N TYR A 172 5.59 -13.21 -12.49
CA TYR A 172 6.84 -13.15 -13.28
C TYR A 172 6.69 -12.33 -14.56
N MET A 173 5.52 -12.37 -15.21
CA MET A 173 5.24 -11.53 -16.38
C MET A 173 5.25 -10.04 -16.00
N PHE A 174 4.58 -9.66 -14.90
CA PHE A 174 4.61 -8.28 -14.44
C PHE A 174 6.00 -7.82 -13.98
N LEU A 175 6.77 -8.70 -13.33
CA LEU A 175 8.17 -8.43 -12.98
C LEU A 175 8.98 -8.09 -14.23
N ALA A 176 8.87 -8.91 -15.28
CA ALA A 176 9.57 -8.69 -16.54
C ALA A 176 9.16 -7.37 -17.19
N VAL A 177 7.85 -7.04 -17.17
CA VAL A 177 7.34 -5.75 -17.65
C VAL A 177 7.91 -4.58 -16.85
N GLY A 178 7.96 -4.69 -15.52
CA GLY A 178 8.53 -3.68 -14.63
C GLY A 178 10.00 -3.39 -14.93
N VAL A 179 10.83 -4.43 -14.96
CA VAL A 179 12.26 -4.31 -15.27
C VAL A 179 12.48 -3.76 -16.69
N THR A 180 11.69 -4.21 -17.66
CA THR A 180 11.80 -3.72 -19.04
C THR A 180 11.42 -2.24 -19.15
N ALA A 181 10.37 -1.81 -18.45
CA ALA A 181 9.95 -0.41 -18.43
C ALA A 181 11.05 0.51 -17.88
N ASP A 182 11.74 0.08 -16.81
CA ASP A 182 12.86 0.83 -16.25
C ASP A 182 14.07 0.89 -17.19
N LEU A 183 14.41 -0.22 -17.85
CA LEU A 183 15.47 -0.22 -18.88
C LEU A 183 15.14 0.75 -20.02
N VAL A 184 13.89 0.77 -20.48
CA VAL A 184 13.43 1.73 -21.51
C VAL A 184 13.54 3.16 -20.97
N ALA A 185 13.11 3.42 -19.73
CA ALA A 185 13.19 4.74 -19.11
C ALA A 185 14.64 5.26 -18.97
N LEU A 186 15.61 4.37 -18.78
CA LEU A 186 17.03 4.72 -18.70
C LEU A 186 17.67 4.97 -20.07
N VAL A 187 17.33 4.16 -21.07
CA VAL A 187 17.99 4.21 -22.39
C VAL A 187 17.36 5.26 -23.32
N MET A 188 16.04 5.44 -23.27
CA MET A 188 15.32 6.28 -24.23
C MET A 188 15.73 7.76 -24.28
N PRO A 189 16.05 8.46 -23.18
CA PRO A 189 16.48 9.86 -23.25
C PRO A 189 17.70 10.06 -24.13
N THR A 190 18.66 9.13 -24.07
CA THR A 190 19.88 9.18 -24.86
C THR A 190 19.57 8.94 -26.35
N CYS A 191 18.75 7.95 -26.66
CA CYS A 191 18.31 7.66 -28.03
C CYS A 191 17.50 8.83 -28.62
N ALA A 192 16.54 9.37 -27.87
CA ALA A 192 15.72 10.50 -28.28
C ALA A 192 16.57 11.77 -28.49
N ALA A 193 17.54 12.05 -27.62
CA ALA A 193 18.47 13.17 -27.78
C ALA A 193 19.34 13.02 -29.05
N ARG A 194 19.87 11.82 -29.32
CA ARG A 194 20.65 11.56 -30.54
C ARG A 194 19.81 11.71 -31.81
N LEU A 195 18.58 11.19 -31.83
CA LEU A 195 17.64 11.37 -32.95
C LEU A 195 17.28 12.85 -33.15
N TRP A 196 17.12 13.58 -32.05
CA TRP A 196 16.87 15.01 -32.08
C TRP A 196 18.04 15.77 -32.73
N GLN A 197 19.29 15.46 -32.34
CA GLN A 197 20.50 16.04 -32.92
C GLN A 197 20.66 15.67 -34.40
N ALA A 198 20.33 14.43 -34.78
CA ALA A 198 20.31 13.96 -36.17
C ALA A 198 19.16 14.53 -37.02
N ARG A 199 18.41 15.53 -36.51
CA ARG A 199 17.27 16.19 -37.17
C ARG A 199 16.07 15.28 -37.46
N HIS A 200 16.03 14.05 -36.96
CA HIS A 200 14.84 13.16 -37.02
C HIS A 200 13.83 13.53 -35.93
N ARG A 201 13.21 14.71 -36.06
CA ARG A 201 12.34 15.31 -35.03
C ARG A 201 11.14 14.44 -34.66
N ALA A 202 10.48 13.80 -35.64
CA ALA A 202 9.32 12.96 -35.38
C ALA A 202 9.66 11.75 -34.50
N SER A 203 10.68 10.97 -34.87
CA SER A 203 11.14 9.82 -34.08
C SER A 203 11.65 10.23 -32.70
N ALA A 204 12.32 11.38 -32.61
CA ALA A 204 12.76 11.92 -31.33
C ALA A 204 11.58 12.29 -30.42
N LEU A 205 10.51 12.91 -30.94
CA LEU A 205 9.29 13.19 -30.18
C LEU A 205 8.63 11.90 -29.70
N THR A 206 8.58 10.85 -30.53
CA THR A 206 8.07 9.54 -30.09
C THR A 206 8.93 8.95 -28.98
N GLY A 207 10.26 9.02 -29.09
CA GLY A 207 11.17 8.58 -28.02
C GLY A 207 10.96 9.32 -26.71
N TRP A 208 10.79 10.65 -26.76
CA TRP A 208 10.45 11.46 -25.58
C TRP A 208 9.08 11.12 -24.99
N ALA A 209 8.08 10.88 -25.83
CA ALA A 209 6.73 10.50 -25.37
C ALA A 209 6.73 9.13 -24.68
N VAL A 210 7.41 8.15 -25.28
CA VAL A 210 7.59 6.83 -24.68
C VAL A 210 8.32 6.94 -23.35
N TRP A 211 9.44 7.68 -23.33
CA TRP A 211 10.21 7.89 -22.12
C TRP A 211 9.33 8.45 -21.01
N LEU A 212 8.55 9.50 -21.30
CA LEU A 212 7.66 10.13 -20.33
C LEU A 212 6.65 9.11 -19.75
N MET A 213 6.04 8.28 -20.60
CA MET A 213 5.10 7.25 -20.15
C MET A 213 5.77 6.19 -19.27
N THR A 214 6.93 5.66 -19.68
CA THR A 214 7.69 4.68 -18.88
C THR A 214 8.21 5.27 -17.58
N PHE A 215 8.57 6.57 -17.59
CA PHE A 215 9.00 7.28 -16.40
C PHE A 215 7.84 7.44 -15.41
N VAL A 216 6.65 7.84 -15.87
CA VAL A 216 5.45 7.91 -15.01
C VAL A 216 5.12 6.53 -14.43
N PHE A 217 5.22 5.47 -15.22
CA PHE A 217 5.06 4.10 -14.70
C PHE A 217 6.08 3.75 -13.62
N ALA A 218 7.38 3.98 -13.88
CA ALA A 218 8.46 3.70 -12.93
C ALA A 218 8.27 4.49 -11.63
N VAL A 219 7.87 5.76 -11.71
CA VAL A 219 7.56 6.58 -10.53
C VAL A 219 6.35 6.03 -9.79
N THR A 220 5.29 5.64 -10.49
CA THR A 220 4.07 5.07 -9.88
C THR A 220 4.37 3.74 -9.18
N ALA A 221 5.20 2.89 -9.80
CA ALA A 221 5.66 1.63 -9.20
C ALA A 221 6.54 1.88 -7.97
N GLY A 222 7.47 2.84 -8.03
CA GLY A 222 8.32 3.20 -6.90
C GLY A 222 7.53 3.78 -5.73
N ILE A 223 6.53 4.62 -6.01
CA ILE A 223 5.56 5.08 -5.00
C ILE A 223 4.87 3.87 -4.40
N GLY A 224 4.30 2.99 -5.22
CA GLY A 224 3.61 1.79 -4.75
C GLY A 224 4.48 0.85 -3.90
N PHE A 225 5.75 0.66 -4.23
CA PHE A 225 6.67 -0.12 -3.41
C PHE A 225 6.97 0.57 -2.06
N ALA A 226 7.33 1.85 -2.10
CA ALA A 226 7.60 2.61 -0.88
C ALA A 226 6.36 2.61 0.03
N SER A 227 5.19 2.71 -0.60
CA SER A 227 3.92 2.72 0.06
C SER A 227 3.63 1.36 0.71
N THR A 228 3.72 0.23 0.00
CA THR A 228 3.51 -1.10 0.61
C THR A 228 4.45 -1.33 1.79
N ASN A 229 5.73 -0.95 1.69
CA ASN A 229 6.67 -1.11 2.81
C ASN A 229 6.33 -0.21 4.00
N ILE A 230 5.91 1.04 3.77
CA ILE A 230 5.43 1.91 4.85
C ILE A 230 4.15 1.36 5.47
N SER A 231 3.22 0.87 4.64
CA SER A 231 1.99 0.24 5.12
C SER A 231 2.26 -1.05 5.87
N ASP A 232 3.24 -1.86 5.49
CA ASP A 232 3.61 -3.06 6.22
C ASP A 232 4.30 -2.72 7.53
N VAL A 233 5.11 -1.67 7.60
CA VAL A 233 5.72 -1.22 8.86
C VAL A 233 4.69 -0.55 9.77
N THR A 234 3.76 0.23 9.21
CA THR A 234 2.67 0.86 9.98
C THR A 234 1.63 -0.16 10.39
N LEU A 235 1.28 -1.13 9.54
CA LEU A 235 0.46 -2.28 9.87
C LEU A 235 1.19 -3.18 10.86
N ALA A 236 2.49 -3.47 10.75
CA ALA A 236 3.22 -4.19 11.79
C ALA A 236 3.22 -3.44 13.13
N ARG A 237 3.19 -2.11 13.09
CA ARG A 237 3.01 -1.25 14.27
C ARG A 237 1.55 -1.15 14.74
N ALA A 238 0.56 -1.31 13.86
CA ALA A 238 -0.88 -1.22 14.16
C ALA A 238 -1.55 -2.59 14.39
N SER A 239 -0.90 -3.67 13.95
CA SER A 239 -1.16 -5.09 14.20
C SER A 239 -0.50 -5.56 15.49
N ARG A 240 0.33 -4.71 16.11
CA ARG A 240 0.15 -4.48 17.55
C ARG A 240 -1.25 -3.92 17.70
N VAL A 241 -2.21 -4.84 17.69
CA VAL A 241 -3.65 -4.62 17.63
C VAL A 241 -3.92 -3.31 18.36
N THR A 242 -4.35 -2.28 17.62
CA THR A 242 -4.66 -1.01 18.27
C THR A 242 -5.53 -1.36 19.49
N PRO A 243 -5.21 -0.88 20.70
CA PRO A 243 -5.91 -1.34 21.91
C PRO A 243 -7.44 -1.25 21.77
N ALA A 244 -7.93 -0.33 20.92
CA ALA A 244 -9.31 -0.20 20.50
C ALA A 244 -9.84 -1.41 19.69
N VAL A 245 -9.17 -1.86 18.62
CA VAL A 245 -9.60 -3.03 17.83
C VAL A 245 -9.49 -4.29 18.69
N GLN A 246 -8.45 -4.42 19.53
CA GLN A 246 -8.31 -5.58 20.41
C GLN A 246 -9.43 -5.62 21.44
N ALA A 247 -9.73 -4.48 22.08
CA ALA A 247 -10.83 -4.37 23.02
C ALA A 247 -12.19 -4.65 22.36
N ALA A 248 -12.41 -4.20 21.12
CA ALA A 248 -13.64 -4.48 20.38
C ALA A 248 -13.77 -5.97 20.00
N GLN A 249 -12.69 -6.61 19.56
CA GLN A 249 -12.66 -8.04 19.27
C GLN A 249 -12.91 -8.88 20.52
N THR A 250 -12.24 -8.58 21.63
CA THR A 250 -12.47 -9.25 22.92
C THR A 250 -13.91 -9.04 23.41
N ALA A 251 -14.44 -7.82 23.29
CA ALA A 251 -15.83 -7.55 23.66
C ALA A 251 -16.85 -8.30 22.78
N LEU A 252 -16.54 -8.48 21.49
CA LEU A 252 -17.37 -9.25 20.57
C LEU A 252 -17.34 -10.75 20.90
N SER A 253 -16.15 -11.31 21.17
CA SER A 253 -16.00 -12.72 21.54
C SER A 253 -16.67 -13.02 22.88
N ASP A 254 -16.55 -12.13 23.86
CA ASP A 254 -17.25 -12.21 25.14
C ASP A 254 -18.77 -12.15 24.97
N ALA A 255 -19.28 -11.25 24.12
CA ALA A 255 -20.70 -11.14 23.82
C ALA A 255 -21.25 -12.39 23.11
N MET A 256 -20.50 -12.97 22.17
CA MET A 256 -20.85 -14.23 21.51
C MET A 256 -20.87 -15.39 22.50
N ALA A 257 -19.85 -15.51 23.37
CA ALA A 257 -19.81 -16.54 24.40
C ALA A 257 -20.98 -16.40 25.41
N ALA A 258 -21.36 -15.17 25.77
CA ALA A 258 -22.52 -14.92 26.62
C ALA A 258 -23.84 -15.31 25.94
N ARG A 259 -24.01 -14.94 24.66
CA ARG A 259 -25.15 -15.36 23.83
C ARG A 259 -25.25 -16.88 23.81
N ASP A 260 -24.16 -17.59 23.52
CA ASP A 260 -24.17 -19.04 23.37
C ASP A 260 -24.52 -19.77 24.68
N ARG A 261 -24.16 -19.21 25.84
CA ARG A 261 -24.58 -19.76 27.15
C ARG A 261 -26.06 -19.57 27.41
N GLU A 262 -26.62 -18.41 27.09
CA GLU A 262 -28.03 -18.08 27.38
C GLU A 262 -29.01 -18.65 26.33
N CYS A 263 -28.59 -18.78 25.08
CA CYS A 263 -29.43 -19.29 23.99
C CYS A 263 -29.48 -20.83 23.90
N LYS A 264 -28.64 -21.56 24.66
CA LYS A 264 -28.68 -23.04 24.71
C LYS A 264 -30.05 -23.61 25.13
N GLY A 265 -30.83 -22.85 25.89
CA GLY A 265 -32.18 -23.22 26.32
C GLY A 265 -33.31 -22.85 25.35
N GLY A 266 -32.99 -22.30 24.17
CA GLY A 266 -33.95 -21.80 23.18
C GLY A 266 -34.01 -20.27 23.07
N VAL A 267 -34.72 -19.79 22.04
CA VAL A 267 -34.80 -18.37 21.69
C VAL A 267 -35.82 -17.63 22.58
N GLY A 268 -35.43 -17.35 23.82
CA GLY A 268 -36.19 -16.55 24.77
C GLY A 268 -35.94 -15.03 24.64
N LYS A 269 -36.61 -14.23 25.49
CA LYS A 269 -36.41 -12.76 25.54
C LYS A 269 -34.94 -12.39 25.76
N PHE A 270 -34.25 -13.08 26.68
CA PHE A 270 -32.83 -12.85 26.98
C PHE A 270 -31.92 -13.19 25.79
N CYS A 271 -32.20 -14.26 25.06
CA CYS A 271 -31.43 -14.62 23.87
C CYS A 271 -31.49 -13.50 22.80
N ARG A 272 -32.68 -12.94 22.56
CA ARG A 272 -32.83 -11.79 21.64
C ARG A 272 -32.11 -10.53 22.11
N GLU A 273 -32.14 -10.24 23.41
CA GLU A 273 -31.38 -9.13 24.00
C GLU A 273 -29.86 -9.33 23.82
N ARG A 274 -29.35 -10.57 23.95
CA ARG A 274 -27.93 -10.91 23.68
C ARG A 274 -27.56 -10.86 22.21
N GLU A 275 -28.44 -11.29 21.31
CA GLU A 275 -28.24 -11.15 19.87
C GLU A 275 -28.11 -9.69 19.47
N ALA A 276 -28.96 -8.81 20.02
CA ALA A 276 -28.84 -7.37 19.81
C ALA A 276 -27.50 -6.81 20.33
N ALA A 277 -27.04 -7.27 21.50
CA ALA A 277 -25.73 -6.89 22.03
C ALA A 277 -24.57 -7.37 21.14
N VAL A 278 -24.64 -8.56 20.56
CA VAL A 278 -23.62 -9.04 19.60
C VAL A 278 -23.62 -8.17 18.33
N ALA A 279 -24.80 -7.80 17.82
CA ALA A 279 -24.91 -6.91 16.67
C ALA A 279 -24.29 -5.52 16.96
N GLU A 280 -24.56 -4.95 18.13
CA GLU A 280 -23.96 -3.69 18.58
C GLU A 280 -22.43 -3.79 18.68
N ARG A 281 -21.89 -4.87 19.27
CA ARG A 281 -20.44 -5.07 19.37
C ARG A 281 -19.78 -5.29 18.01
N ARG A 282 -20.48 -5.93 17.07
CA ARG A 282 -20.01 -6.10 15.70
C ARG A 282 -19.93 -4.75 14.98
N GLN A 283 -20.97 -3.93 15.11
CA GLN A 283 -20.96 -2.56 14.58
C GLN A 283 -19.83 -1.72 15.19
N ALA A 284 -19.57 -1.85 16.50
CA ALA A 284 -18.47 -1.16 17.16
C ALA A 284 -17.09 -1.61 16.63
N LEU A 285 -16.92 -2.91 16.35
CA LEU A 285 -15.73 -3.45 15.70
C LEU A 285 -15.56 -2.88 14.29
N ASP A 286 -16.63 -2.85 13.49
CA ASP A 286 -16.62 -2.31 12.13
C ASP A 286 -16.25 -0.82 12.12
N VAL A 287 -16.77 -0.03 13.06
CA VAL A 287 -16.40 1.40 13.24
C VAL A 287 -14.94 1.54 13.64
N ALA A 288 -14.44 0.70 14.55
CA ALA A 288 -13.03 0.72 14.95
C ALA A 288 -12.11 0.33 13.78
N MET A 289 -12.49 -0.68 12.98
CA MET A 289 -11.78 -1.06 11.76
C MET A 289 -11.81 0.05 10.71
N ALA A 290 -12.95 0.72 10.52
CA ALA A 290 -13.08 1.84 9.60
C ALA A 290 -12.23 3.05 10.01
N ALA A 291 -12.13 3.34 11.31
CA ALA A 291 -11.24 4.38 11.83
C ALA A 291 -9.76 4.05 11.60
N VAL A 292 -9.38 2.77 11.76
CA VAL A 292 -8.04 2.30 11.42
C VAL A 292 -7.82 2.36 9.91
N SER A 293 -8.77 1.96 9.06
CA SER A 293 -8.59 2.01 7.61
C SER A 293 -8.46 3.45 7.09
N GLN A 294 -9.20 4.40 7.67
CA GLN A 294 -9.06 5.83 7.36
C GLN A 294 -7.70 6.41 7.75
N THR A 295 -7.04 5.83 8.76
CA THR A 295 -5.69 6.26 9.19
C THR A 295 -4.57 5.43 8.55
N ALA A 296 -4.88 4.25 8.00
CA ALA A 296 -3.92 3.29 7.45
C ALA A 296 -3.58 3.51 5.97
N ASP A 297 -4.16 4.52 5.31
CA ASP A 297 -3.70 4.95 3.98
C ASP A 297 -3.00 6.33 4.00
N PRO A 298 -1.88 6.46 4.74
CA PRO A 298 -1.06 7.67 4.66
C PRO A 298 -0.46 7.87 3.27
N GLN A 299 -0.51 6.84 2.41
CA GLN A 299 0.05 6.86 1.06
C GLN A 299 -0.79 7.74 0.13
N THR A 300 -2.09 7.49 0.11
CA THR A 300 -3.02 8.25 -0.72
C THR A 300 -3.11 9.68 -0.21
N GLU A 301 -3.07 9.91 1.09
CA GLU A 301 -3.03 11.27 1.64
C GLU A 301 -1.73 12.01 1.28
N ALA A 302 -0.56 11.36 1.37
CA ALA A 302 0.72 11.97 0.99
C ALA A 302 0.79 12.24 -0.53
N ALA A 303 0.31 11.32 -1.37
CA ALA A 303 0.24 11.51 -2.81
C ALA A 303 -0.72 12.64 -3.20
N ILE A 304 -1.90 12.71 -2.57
CA ILE A 304 -2.85 13.82 -2.74
C ILE A 304 -2.19 15.13 -2.33
N LYS A 305 -1.49 15.18 -1.18
CA LYS A 305 -0.76 16.38 -0.72
C LYS A 305 0.35 16.78 -1.67
N LEU A 306 1.10 15.82 -2.22
CA LEU A 306 2.18 16.09 -3.15
C LEU A 306 1.63 16.61 -4.49
N VAL A 307 0.60 16.00 -5.04
CA VAL A 307 -0.04 16.48 -6.27
C VAL A 307 -0.72 17.84 -6.04
N ALA A 308 -1.39 18.03 -4.92
CA ALA A 308 -1.95 19.32 -4.52
C ALA A 308 -0.84 20.38 -4.39
N TRP A 309 0.30 20.04 -3.79
CA TRP A 309 1.43 20.95 -3.66
C TRP A 309 2.06 21.30 -5.02
N VAL A 310 2.36 20.30 -5.86
CA VAL A 310 2.92 20.48 -7.21
C VAL A 310 1.96 21.32 -8.08
N SER A 311 0.66 21.06 -7.98
CA SER A 311 -0.37 21.81 -8.71
C SER A 311 -0.72 23.16 -8.07
N ARG A 312 -0.04 23.56 -6.99
CA ARG A 312 -0.35 24.78 -6.20
C ARG A 312 -1.82 24.87 -5.77
N GLY A 313 -2.43 23.71 -5.51
CA GLY A 313 -3.81 23.55 -5.06
C GLY A 313 -4.85 23.61 -6.19
N THR A 314 -4.43 23.70 -7.46
CA THR A 314 -5.38 23.72 -8.60
C THR A 314 -6.03 22.36 -8.85
N VAL A 315 -5.34 21.27 -8.51
CA VAL A 315 -5.84 19.90 -8.64
C VAL A 315 -5.98 19.29 -7.25
N ARG A 316 -7.17 18.75 -6.96
CA ARG A 316 -7.46 17.97 -5.74
C ARG A 316 -7.82 16.54 -6.14
N PRO A 317 -6.82 15.70 -6.44
CA PRO A 317 -7.11 14.32 -6.81
C PRO A 317 -7.75 13.60 -5.62
N SER A 318 -8.72 12.75 -5.91
CA SER A 318 -9.29 11.80 -4.96
C SER A 318 -8.47 10.52 -4.91
N ALA A 319 -8.72 9.68 -3.90
CA ALA A 319 -8.13 8.34 -3.81
C ALA A 319 -8.42 7.49 -5.05
N ASP A 320 -9.66 7.58 -5.55
CA ASP A 320 -10.13 6.82 -6.71
C ASP A 320 -9.38 7.20 -8.00
N ASP A 321 -8.95 8.46 -8.14
CA ASP A 321 -8.21 8.92 -9.31
C ASP A 321 -6.84 8.22 -9.45
N PHE A 322 -6.16 7.93 -8.34
CA PHE A 322 -4.89 7.21 -8.36
C PHE A 322 -5.06 5.73 -8.73
N VAL A 323 -6.15 5.11 -8.29
CA VAL A 323 -6.50 3.74 -8.69
C VAL A 323 -6.76 3.69 -10.20
N MET A 324 -7.53 4.64 -10.73
CA MET A 324 -7.83 4.73 -12.17
C MET A 324 -6.57 5.03 -12.99
N LEU A 325 -5.72 5.95 -12.54
CA LEU A 325 -4.45 6.27 -13.19
C LEU A 325 -3.57 5.02 -13.33
N ARG A 326 -3.44 4.24 -12.25
CA ARG A 326 -2.67 2.99 -12.25
C ARG A 326 -3.22 1.98 -13.25
N LEU A 327 -4.54 1.81 -13.31
CA LEU A 327 -5.19 0.90 -14.27
C LEU A 327 -4.93 1.34 -15.72
N VAL A 328 -5.03 2.64 -16.01
CA VAL A 328 -4.75 3.20 -17.35
C VAL A 328 -3.30 2.97 -17.75
N LEU A 329 -2.34 3.21 -16.85
CA LEU A 329 -0.92 2.98 -17.09
C LEU A 329 -0.60 1.51 -17.38
N LEU A 330 -1.17 0.58 -16.60
CA LEU A 330 -1.00 -0.86 -16.83
C LEU A 330 -1.59 -1.32 -18.17
N ALA A 331 -2.71 -0.73 -18.60
CA ALA A 331 -3.34 -1.06 -19.87
C ALA A 331 -2.58 -0.51 -21.09
N LEU A 332 -1.97 0.68 -20.98
CA LEU A 332 -1.27 1.34 -22.09
C LEU A 332 0.15 0.79 -22.31
N LEU A 333 0.81 0.29 -21.27
CA LEU A 333 2.21 -0.13 -21.32
C LEU A 333 2.53 -1.17 -22.42
N PRO A 334 1.73 -2.24 -22.60
CA PRO A 334 1.95 -3.21 -23.67
C PRO A 334 1.80 -2.60 -25.07
N GLN A 335 0.88 -1.65 -25.25
CA GLN A 335 0.61 -1.01 -26.55
C GLN A 335 1.79 -0.12 -26.97
N ILE A 336 2.39 0.58 -26.01
CA ILE A 336 3.58 1.41 -26.25
C ILE A 336 4.78 0.55 -26.65
N GLY A 337 4.92 -0.65 -26.09
CA GLY A 337 5.94 -1.63 -26.51
C GLY A 337 5.87 -1.96 -28.00
N GLY A 338 4.66 -2.11 -28.56
CA GLY A 338 4.46 -2.32 -30.00
C GLY A 338 4.88 -1.13 -30.86
N ILE A 339 4.58 0.10 -30.43
CA ILE A 339 4.97 1.34 -31.13
C ILE A 339 6.49 1.50 -31.14
N LEU A 340 7.14 1.22 -30.01
CA LEU A 340 8.59 1.23 -29.90
C LEU A 340 9.28 0.29 -30.89
N LEU A 341 8.77 -0.94 -31.02
CA LEU A 341 9.30 -1.90 -31.99
C LEU A 341 9.13 -1.43 -33.44
N MET A 342 8.00 -0.76 -33.76
CA MET A 342 7.80 -0.21 -35.11
C MET A 342 8.72 0.97 -35.42
N VAL A 343 9.01 1.84 -34.45
CA VAL A 343 9.91 2.99 -34.65
C VAL A 343 11.37 2.54 -34.69
N GLY A 344 11.77 1.61 -33.81
CA GLY A 344 13.12 1.06 -33.75
C GLY A 344 13.53 0.29 -35.02
N ARG A 345 12.57 -0.28 -35.75
CA ARG A 345 12.86 -1.02 -36.99
C ARG A 345 13.10 -0.14 -38.22
N ARG A 346 12.87 1.18 -38.13
CA ARG A 346 13.04 2.14 -39.24
C ARG A 346 14.30 3.00 -39.12
N VAL A 347 15.09 2.81 -38.06
CA VAL A 347 16.42 3.41 -37.87
C VAL A 347 17.46 2.35 -38.18
#